data_AF-B6G8V0-F1
#
_entry.id   AF-B6G8V0-F1
#
_cell.length_a   1.000
_cell.length_b   1.000
_cell.length_c   1.000
_cell.angle_alpha   90.00
_cell.angle_beta   90.00
_cell.angle_gamma   90.00
#
_symmetry.space_group_name_H-M   'P 1'
#
loop_
_entity.id
_entity.type
_entity.pdbx_description
1 polymer ?
#
loop_
_entity_poly.entity_id
_entity_poly.type
_entity_poly.pdbx_seq_one_letter_code
_entity_poly.pdbx_strand_id
1 'polypeptide(L)'
;MRRTLKISLDFLAGPLRKDEFIDGETRTGIPVIDNDAALQALNDQICELYSSYYEFDSHDQACWSNEEQERADKPLMLELLGRLNARIAELSDGSFAVDDQETPRVEAL
;
A
#
# COMPACT_ATOMS: atom_id res chain seq x y z
N MET A 1 9.09 -22.62 -3.82
CA MET A 1 8.17 -21.84 -2.97
C MET A 1 7.50 -20.80 -3.86
N ARG A 2 6.17 -20.67 -3.79
CA ARG A 2 5.47 -19.57 -4.46
C ARG A 2 5.65 -18.32 -3.59
N ARG A 3 6.08 -17.20 -4.18
CA ARG A 3 6.19 -15.93 -3.44
C ARG A 3 4.79 -15.39 -3.14
N THR A 4 4.66 -14.62 -2.06
CA THR A 4 3.41 -13.95 -1.71
C THR A 4 3.67 -12.45 -1.69
N LEU A 5 2.98 -11.70 -2.54
CA LEU A 5 2.91 -10.25 -2.47
C LEU A 5 1.89 -9.89 -1.39
N LYS A 6 2.34 -9.27 -0.30
CA LYS A 6 1.46 -8.77 0.74
C LYS A 6 1.08 -7.31 0.47
N ILE A 7 -0.21 -7.01 0.58
CA ILE A 7 -0.75 -5.65 0.53
C ILE A 7 -1.23 -5.26 1.93
N SER A 8 -0.60 -4.25 2.52
CA SER A 8 -0.91 -3.72 3.85
C SER A 8 -0.28 -2.34 4.00
N LEU A 9 -1.01 -1.38 4.56
CA LEU A 9 -0.47 -0.05 4.86
C LEU A 9 0.20 0.01 6.22
N ASP A 10 1.28 0.76 6.27
CA ASP A 10 1.96 1.19 7.48
C ASP A 10 2.40 2.64 7.29
N PHE A 11 2.62 3.38 8.39
CA PHE A 11 3.00 4.77 8.32
C PHE A 11 4.32 4.96 7.53
N LEU A 12 4.32 5.87 6.55
CA LEU A 12 5.41 6.11 5.57
C LEU A 12 5.77 4.92 4.66
N ALA A 13 5.00 3.84 4.71
CA ALA A 13 5.14 2.71 3.81
C ALA A 13 3.95 2.64 2.88
N GLY A 14 4.22 2.53 1.57
CA GLY A 14 3.18 2.23 0.61
C GLY A 14 2.56 0.83 0.83
N PRO A 15 1.42 0.57 0.19
CA PRO A 15 0.66 -0.66 0.42
C PRO A 15 1.41 -1.92 -0.04
N LEU A 16 2.38 -1.83 -0.95
CA LEU A 16 3.20 -2.96 -1.36
C LEU A 16 4.27 -3.24 -0.30
N ARG A 17 4.18 -4.39 0.38
CA ARG A 17 5.18 -4.74 1.38
C ARG A 17 6.52 -5.07 0.73
N LYS A 18 7.52 -4.24 1.02
CA LYS A 18 8.89 -4.35 0.53
C LYS A 18 9.82 -4.85 1.64
N ASP A 19 9.82 -6.17 1.88
CA ASP A 19 10.55 -6.82 2.97
C ASP A 19 11.88 -7.49 2.56
N GLU A 20 12.21 -7.51 1.26
CA GLU A 20 13.52 -7.96 0.78
C GLU A 20 14.47 -6.76 0.60
N PHE A 21 15.71 -6.86 1.09
CA PHE A 21 16.75 -5.84 0.86
C PHE A 21 17.65 -6.27 -0.29
N ILE A 22 17.52 -5.60 -1.44
CA ILE A 22 18.18 -5.94 -2.70
C ILE A 22 18.86 -4.67 -3.24
N ASP A 23 20.16 -4.77 -3.53
CA ASP A 23 20.95 -3.67 -4.12
C ASP A 23 20.90 -2.34 -3.35
N GLY A 24 20.71 -2.40 -2.02
CA GLY A 24 20.64 -1.21 -1.17
C GLY A 24 19.23 -0.65 -0.96
N GLU A 25 18.21 -1.26 -1.55
CA GLU A 25 16.82 -0.80 -1.51
C GLU A 25 15.89 -1.90 -0.97
N THR A 26 14.82 -1.50 -0.30
CA THR A 26 13.73 -2.43 0.04
C THR A 26 12.86 -2.68 -1.19
N ARG A 27 12.57 -3.96 -1.46
CA ARG A 27 11.79 -4.43 -2.62
C ARG A 27 10.84 -5.55 -2.20
N THR A 28 9.84 -5.82 -3.05
CA THR A 28 8.93 -6.97 -2.86
C THR A 28 9.62 -8.30 -3.17
N GLY A 29 10.76 -8.24 -3.88
CA GLY A 29 11.48 -9.39 -4.37
C GLY A 29 10.86 -9.97 -5.64
N ILE A 30 9.67 -9.52 -6.07
CA ILE A 30 8.96 -10.02 -7.25
C ILE A 30 9.27 -9.10 -8.43
N PRO A 31 10.10 -9.52 -9.41
CA PRO A 31 10.62 -8.60 -10.44
C PRO A 31 9.54 -7.94 -11.30
N VAL A 32 8.43 -8.62 -11.58
CA VAL A 32 7.32 -8.04 -12.36
C VAL A 32 6.56 -6.95 -11.59
N ILE A 33 6.62 -6.97 -10.26
CA ILE A 33 6.03 -5.97 -9.36
C ILE A 33 7.02 -4.81 -9.13
N ASP A 34 8.27 -5.14 -8.83
CA ASP A 34 9.31 -4.16 -8.52
C ASP A 34 9.65 -3.26 -9.72
N ASN A 35 9.54 -3.77 -10.95
CA ASN A 35 9.89 -3.02 -12.17
C ASN A 35 8.70 -2.33 -12.85
N ASP A 36 7.46 -2.47 -12.36
CA ASP A 36 6.29 -1.84 -12.98
C ASP A 36 6.09 -0.41 -12.47
N ALA A 37 6.44 0.58 -13.30
CA ALA A 37 6.37 1.99 -12.92
C ALA A 37 4.95 2.48 -12.59
N ALA A 38 3.92 1.96 -13.27
CA ALA A 38 2.54 2.35 -13.00
C ALA A 38 2.09 1.86 -11.61
N LEU A 39 2.48 0.64 -11.25
CA LEU A 39 2.21 0.08 -9.93
C LEU A 39 2.98 0.80 -8.82
N GLN A 40 4.25 1.18 -9.05
CA GLN A 40 5.00 2.00 -8.09
C GLN A 40 4.37 3.38 -7.90
N ALA A 41 3.88 4.01 -8.96
CA ALA A 41 3.17 5.29 -8.85
C ALA A 41 1.86 5.19 -8.04
N LEU A 42 1.11 4.08 -8.18
CA LEU A 42 -0.06 3.81 -7.36
C LEU A 42 0.31 3.55 -5.89
N ASN A 43 1.39 2.79 -5.65
CA ASN A 43 1.93 2.57 -4.31
C ASN A 43 2.26 3.90 -3.62
N ASP A 44 2.90 4.83 -4.32
CA ASP A 44 3.32 6.11 -3.75
C ASP A 44 2.12 7.03 -3.51
N GLN A 45 1.14 7.06 -4.41
CA GLN A 45 -0.11 7.82 -4.21
C GLN A 45 -0.89 7.33 -2.99
N ILE A 46 -1.00 6.02 -2.80
CA ILE A 46 -1.68 5.43 -1.64
C ILE A 46 -0.89 5.74 -0.37
N CYS A 47 0.45 5.65 -0.42
CA CYS A 47 1.33 6.01 0.69
C CYS A 47 1.14 7.46 1.14
N GLU A 48 1.13 8.39 0.18
CA GLU A 48 0.94 9.82 0.43
C GLU A 48 -0.43 10.09 1.06
N LEU A 49 -1.49 9.51 0.51
CA LEU A 49 -2.84 9.66 1.07
C LEU A 49 -2.92 9.12 2.49
N TYR A 50 -2.46 7.88 2.74
CA TYR A 50 -2.50 7.28 4.07
C TYR A 50 -1.66 8.05 5.08
N SER A 51 -0.46 8.49 4.68
CA SER A 51 0.44 9.26 5.54
C SER A 51 -0.12 10.65 5.86
N SER A 52 -0.96 11.23 5.00
CA SER A 52 -1.59 12.53 5.23
C SER A 52 -2.58 12.54 6.39
N TYR A 53 -3.06 11.37 6.82
CA TYR A 53 -3.93 11.25 7.99
C TYR A 53 -3.16 11.40 9.31
N TYR A 54 -1.83 11.45 9.28
CA TYR A 54 -1.01 11.55 10.49
C TYR A 54 -0.42 12.94 10.63
N GLU A 55 -0.57 13.52 11.82
CA GLU A 55 0.01 14.80 12.19
C GLU A 55 0.96 14.64 13.37
N PHE A 56 2.17 15.19 13.26
CA PHE A 56 3.19 15.15 14.31
C PHE A 56 3.14 16.40 15.18
N ASP A 57 3.42 16.21 16.47
CA ASP A 57 3.47 17.30 17.47
C ASP A 57 2.21 18.20 17.45
N SER A 58 1.05 17.58 17.20
CA SER A 58 -0.25 18.21 17.09
C SER A 58 -1.22 17.63 18.13
N HIS A 59 -2.34 18.31 18.41
CA HIS A 59 -3.41 17.78 19.26
C HIS A 59 -2.94 17.25 20.64
N ASP A 60 -1.87 17.83 21.20
CA ASP A 60 -1.19 17.39 22.43
C ASP A 60 -0.70 15.93 22.40
N GLN A 61 -0.41 15.40 21.21
CA GLN A 61 0.10 14.03 20.97
C GLN A 61 1.34 14.06 20.08
N ALA A 62 2.24 13.07 20.27
CA ALA A 62 3.44 12.94 19.44
C ALA A 62 3.12 12.57 17.98
N CYS A 63 2.07 11.76 17.80
CA CYS A 63 1.55 11.37 16.50
C CYS A 63 0.03 11.23 16.66
N TRP A 64 -0.72 12.12 16.02
CA TRP A 64 -2.18 12.11 16.01
C TRP A 64 -2.68 11.56 14.67
N SER A 65 -3.67 10.66 14.71
CA SER A 65 -4.31 10.08 13.53
C SER A 65 -5.69 10.69 13.29
N ASN A 66 -5.89 11.27 12.11
CA ASN A 66 -7.15 11.85 11.66
C ASN A 66 -8.11 10.78 11.13
N GLU A 67 -8.70 10.00 12.03
CA GLU A 67 -9.63 8.92 11.67
C GLU A 67 -10.91 9.42 10.98
N GLU A 68 -11.31 10.68 11.23
CA GLU A 68 -12.48 11.28 10.55
C GLU A 68 -12.17 11.50 9.06
N GLN A 69 -10.99 12.05 8.76
CA GLN A 69 -10.53 12.20 7.38
C GLN A 69 -10.32 10.82 6.71
N GLU A 70 -9.72 9.85 7.40
CA GLU A 70 -9.56 8.49 6.85
C GLU A 70 -10.91 7.87 6.46
N ARG A 71 -11.95 8.03 7.31
CA ARG A 71 -13.31 7.58 6.99
C ARG A 71 -13.95 8.36 5.83
N ALA A 72 -13.71 9.67 5.76
CA ALA A 72 -14.24 10.50 4.67
C ALA A 72 -13.62 10.13 3.31
N ASP A 73 -12.33 9.82 3.28
CA ASP A 73 -11.57 9.46 2.09
C ASP A 73 -11.63 7.95 1.76
N LYS A 74 -12.36 7.15 2.55
CA LYS A 74 -12.59 5.71 2.30
C LYS A 74 -12.92 5.40 0.83
N PRO A 75 -13.84 6.10 0.13
CA PRO A 75 -14.14 5.81 -1.27
C PRO A 75 -12.92 6.01 -2.19
N LEU A 76 -12.12 7.05 -1.95
CA LEU A 76 -10.90 7.34 -2.70
C LEU A 76 -9.83 6.27 -2.45
N MET A 77 -9.62 5.88 -1.19
CA MET A 77 -8.68 4.83 -0.83
C MET A 77 -9.06 3.49 -1.50
N LEU A 78 -10.34 3.12 -1.49
CA LEU A 78 -10.83 1.91 -2.18
C LEU A 78 -10.68 1.98 -3.70
N GLU A 79 -10.87 3.15 -4.31
CA GLU A 79 -10.62 3.34 -5.74
C GLU A 79 -9.14 3.09 -6.08
N LEU A 80 -8.23 3.67 -5.30
CA LEU A 80 -6.79 3.51 -5.51
C LEU A 80 -6.34 2.05 -5.29
N LEU A 81 -6.81 1.39 -4.22
CA LEU A 81 -6.54 -0.03 -3.97
C LEU A 81 -7.13 -0.92 -5.07
N GLY A 82 -8.31 -0.60 -5.58
CA GLY A 82 -8.90 -1.30 -6.73
C GLY A 82 -8.04 -1.20 -7.98
N ARG A 83 -7.50 -0.02 -8.28
CA ARG A 83 -6.55 0.20 -9.39
C ARG A 83 -5.23 -0.54 -9.19
N LEU A 84 -4.69 -0.53 -7.96
CA LEU A 84 -3.49 -1.27 -7.58
C LEU A 84 -3.68 -2.78 -7.82
N ASN A 85 -4.75 -3.36 -7.28
CA ASN A 85 -5.09 -4.77 -7.43
C ASN A 85 -5.35 -5.17 -8.89
N ALA A 86 -6.05 -4.33 -9.66
CA ALA A 86 -6.25 -4.55 -11.08
C ALA A 86 -4.91 -4.64 -11.83
N ARG A 87 -3.98 -3.70 -11.55
CA ARG A 87 -2.65 -3.72 -12.16
C ARG A 87 -1.83 -4.95 -11.75
N ILE A 88 -1.90 -5.36 -10.49
CA ILE A 88 -1.25 -6.61 -10.02
C ILE A 88 -1.82 -7.84 -10.75
N ALA A 89 -3.13 -7.89 -10.97
CA ALA A 89 -3.78 -8.98 -11.69
C ALA A 89 -3.32 -9.07 -13.15
N GLU A 90 -3.13 -7.92 -13.82
CA GLU A 90 -2.57 -7.86 -15.18
C GLU A 90 -1.12 -8.38 -15.25
N LEU A 91 -0.32 -8.12 -14.21
CA LEU A 91 1.08 -8.54 -14.11
C LEU A 91 1.25 -10.00 -13.63
N SER A 92 0.17 -10.62 -13.13
CA SER A 92 0.21 -11.95 -12.55
C SER A 92 0.45 -13.01 -13.61
N ASP A 93 1.64 -13.62 -13.57
CA ASP A 93 2.06 -14.73 -14.44
C ASP A 93 1.95 -16.10 -13.74
N GLY A 94 1.38 -16.14 -12.53
CA GLY A 94 1.29 -17.31 -11.67
C GLY A 94 2.54 -17.58 -10.81
N SER A 95 3.60 -16.77 -10.91
CA SER A 95 4.82 -16.91 -10.11
C SER A 95 4.66 -16.51 -8.64
N PHE A 96 3.63 -15.72 -8.32
CA PHE A 96 3.32 -15.27 -6.96
C PHE A 96 1.82 -15.41 -6.64
N ALA A 97 1.48 -15.31 -5.35
CA ALA A 97 0.13 -15.16 -4.82
C ALA A 97 -0.02 -13.76 -4.24
N VAL A 98 -1.25 -13.26 -4.16
CA VAL A 98 -1.56 -11.96 -3.53
C VAL A 98 -2.25 -12.23 -2.19
N ASP A 99 -1.76 -11.59 -1.14
CA ASP A 99 -2.38 -11.53 0.18
C ASP A 99 -2.75 -10.08 0.46
N ASP A 100 -3.97 -9.71 0.09
CA ASP A 100 -4.50 -8.35 0.31
C ASP A 100 -5.21 -8.26 1.66
N GLN A 101 -4.54 -7.61 2.60
CA GLN A 101 -5.05 -7.35 3.94
C GLN A 101 -5.59 -5.93 4.08
N GLU A 102 -5.30 -5.05 3.12
CA GLU A 102 -5.60 -3.63 3.20
C GLU A 102 -7.01 -3.32 2.72
N THR A 103 -7.42 -3.87 1.57
CA THR A 103 -8.77 -3.62 1.05
C THR A 103 -9.86 -4.02 2.05
N PRO A 104 -9.83 -5.21 2.69
CA PRO A 104 -10.81 -5.56 3.71
C PRO A 104 -10.78 -4.66 4.96
N ARG A 105 -9.59 -4.15 5.34
CA ARG A 105 -9.46 -3.21 6.46
C ARG A 105 -10.16 -1.89 6.14
N VAL A 106 -9.90 -1.34 4.96
CA VAL A 106 -10.51 -0.08 4.50
C VAL A 106 -12.02 -0.24 4.30
N GLU A 107 -12.49 -1.39 3.79
CA GLU A 107 -13.92 -1.71 3.71
C GLU A 107 -14.61 -1.69 5.08
N ALA A 108 -13.89 -2.01 6.15
CA ALA A 108 -14.40 -2.07 7.52
C ALA A 108 -14.32 -0.76 8.32
N LEU A 109 -13.72 0.31 7.77
CA LEU A 109 -13.72 1.67 8.35
C LEU A 109 -15.13 2.27 8.44
#